data_AF-A0AAF0S787-F1
#
_entry.id   AF-A0AAF0S787-F1
#
_cell.length_a   1.000
_cell.length_b   1.000
_cell.length_c   1.000
_cell.angle_alpha   90.00
_cell.angle_beta   90.00
_cell.angle_gamma   90.00
#
_symmetry.space_group_name_H-M   'P 1'
#
loop_
_entity.id
_entity.type
_entity.pdbx_description
1 polymer ?
#
loop_
_entity_poly.entity_id
_entity_poly.type
_entity_poly.pdbx_seq_one_letter_code
_entity_poly.pdbx_strand_id
1 'polypeptide(L)'
;MIHPYSETYLDLVQRNVGVVFDLLLRQERMDESEFSRLFSESEVAQGIESSHPDFLAGRSGQELASIIIDHPIRYPDGYVMIAGPEYWTGFVVAYLQWKFFRPFSIILERYPVSMLLDNYERLHSSSLDYIADEIGTYLVEDNIIKTRRKALGYTQSELAGFANMNIRTLRGYEQGALDIGKAAGDTLYNLSRSLGCSIEDLLKR
;
A
#
# COMPACT_ATOMS: atom_id res chain seq x y z
N MET A 1 -12.53 0.84 -7.35
CA MET A 1 -11.31 1.60 -7.04
C MET A 1 -10.47 1.63 -8.32
N ILE A 2 -9.66 2.66 -8.56
CA ILE A 2 -8.71 2.65 -9.69
C ILE A 2 -7.45 1.95 -9.17
N HIS A 3 -7.06 0.87 -9.82
CA HIS A 3 -5.82 0.13 -9.54
C HIS A 3 -4.77 0.51 -10.58
N PRO A 4 -3.47 0.39 -10.26
CA PRO A 4 -2.40 0.70 -11.22
C PRO A 4 -2.56 -0.16 -12.49
N TYR A 5 -2.77 -1.47 -12.32
CA TYR A 5 -2.90 -2.45 -13.40
C TYR A 5 -4.08 -3.41 -13.17
N SER A 6 -4.44 -4.19 -14.21
CA SER A 6 -5.51 -5.20 -14.14
C SER A 6 -5.23 -6.28 -13.09
N GLU A 7 -6.28 -6.73 -12.39
CA GLU A 7 -6.23 -7.84 -11.43
C GLU A 7 -5.64 -9.12 -12.05
N THR A 8 -5.74 -9.30 -13.38
CA THR A 8 -5.13 -10.42 -14.11
C THR A 8 -3.61 -10.52 -13.90
N TYR A 9 -2.92 -9.40 -13.65
CA TYR A 9 -1.48 -9.38 -13.40
C TYR A 9 -1.13 -9.51 -11.91
N LEU A 10 -2.11 -9.39 -11.01
CA LEU A 10 -1.88 -9.24 -9.58
C LEU A 10 -1.14 -10.42 -8.97
N ASP A 11 -1.61 -11.65 -9.17
CA ASP A 11 -0.96 -12.85 -8.64
C ASP A 11 0.49 -12.98 -9.14
N LEU A 12 0.75 -12.64 -10.41
CA LEU A 12 2.09 -12.67 -10.97
C LEU A 12 3.01 -11.62 -10.33
N VAL A 13 2.54 -10.38 -10.19
CA VAL A 13 3.30 -9.31 -9.54
C VAL A 13 3.57 -9.65 -8.07
N GLN A 14 2.57 -10.15 -7.34
CA GLN A 14 2.75 -10.54 -5.94
C GLN A 14 3.79 -11.63 -5.78
N ARG A 15 3.78 -12.66 -6.63
CA ARG A 15 4.80 -13.73 -6.62
C ARG A 15 6.19 -13.19 -6.93
N ASN A 16 6.31 -12.36 -7.96
CA ASN A 16 7.59 -11.80 -8.37
C ASN A 16 8.18 -10.87 -7.30
N VAL A 17 7.37 -9.99 -6.72
CA VAL A 17 7.80 -9.12 -5.60
C VAL A 17 8.12 -9.97 -4.36
N GLY A 18 7.35 -11.02 -4.06
CA GLY A 18 7.69 -11.99 -3.02
C GLY A 18 9.07 -12.61 -3.22
N VAL A 19 9.39 -13.05 -4.45
CA VAL A 19 10.72 -13.58 -4.78
C VAL A 19 11.81 -12.52 -4.61
N VAL A 20 11.57 -11.27 -5.01
CA VAL A 20 12.54 -10.17 -4.79
C VAL A 20 12.85 -10.01 -3.32
N PHE A 21 11.84 -9.95 -2.46
CA PHE A 21 12.02 -9.81 -1.02
C PHE A 21 12.78 -11.01 -0.43
N ASP A 22 12.40 -12.24 -0.81
CA ASP A 22 13.09 -13.46 -0.38
C ASP A 22 14.57 -13.45 -0.76
N LEU A 23 14.88 -13.14 -2.02
CA LEU A 23 16.26 -13.15 -2.51
C LEU A 23 17.09 -12.06 -1.82
N LEU A 24 16.59 -10.84 -1.73
CA LEU A 24 17.41 -9.74 -1.21
C LEU A 24 17.52 -9.73 0.32
N LEU A 25 16.42 -10.00 1.05
CA LEU A 25 16.44 -9.99 2.51
C LEU A 25 17.02 -11.29 3.08
N ARG A 26 16.65 -12.45 2.56
CA ARG A 26 17.04 -13.75 3.14
C ARG A 26 18.33 -14.30 2.54
N GLN A 27 18.46 -14.32 1.21
CA GLN A 27 19.63 -14.90 0.54
C GLN A 27 20.83 -13.94 0.57
N GLU A 28 20.65 -12.70 0.11
CA GLU A 28 21.72 -11.69 0.13
C GLU A 28 21.92 -11.05 1.52
N ARG A 29 21.04 -11.36 2.50
CA ARG A 29 21.11 -10.88 3.89
C ARG A 29 21.19 -9.35 3.99
N MET A 30 20.48 -8.67 3.09
CA MET A 30 20.43 -7.22 3.07
C MET A 30 19.70 -6.69 4.30
N ASP A 31 20.19 -5.58 4.85
CA ASP A 31 19.49 -4.88 5.91
C ASP A 31 18.13 -4.38 5.41
N GLU A 32 17.10 -4.46 6.24
CA GLU A 32 15.73 -4.13 5.86
C GLU A 32 15.56 -2.66 5.43
N SER A 33 16.31 -1.74 6.05
CA SER A 33 16.25 -0.32 5.72
C SER A 33 16.97 -0.03 4.41
N GLU A 34 18.13 -0.67 4.20
CA GLU A 34 18.86 -0.60 2.93
C GLU A 34 18.03 -1.17 1.78
N PHE A 35 17.45 -2.36 1.98
CA PHE A 35 16.56 -3.00 1.04
C PHE A 35 15.36 -2.11 0.70
N SER A 36 14.68 -1.57 1.71
CA SER A 36 13.50 -0.72 1.51
C SER A 36 13.83 0.49 0.63
N ARG A 37 14.99 1.12 0.85
CA ARG A 37 15.47 2.24 0.04
C ARG A 37 15.77 1.79 -1.39
N LEU A 38 16.59 0.75 -1.58
CA LEU A 38 16.98 0.26 -2.92
C LEU A 38 15.77 -0.20 -3.73
N PHE A 39 14.87 -0.97 -3.13
CA PHE A 39 13.66 -1.46 -3.78
C PHE A 39 12.76 -0.30 -4.19
N SER A 40 12.43 0.62 -3.27
CA SER A 40 11.49 1.71 -3.56
C SER A 40 12.02 2.76 -4.54
N GLU A 41 13.34 2.94 -4.62
CA GLU A 41 13.98 3.85 -5.59
C GLU A 41 14.23 3.18 -6.96
N SER A 42 14.07 1.85 -7.06
CA SER A 42 14.42 1.08 -8.26
C SER A 42 13.49 1.33 -9.46
N GLU A 43 14.02 1.06 -10.66
CA GLU A 43 13.20 1.01 -11.87
C GLU A 43 12.13 -0.10 -11.82
N VAL A 44 12.34 -1.14 -11.01
CA VAL A 44 11.35 -2.21 -10.80
C VAL A 44 10.10 -1.66 -10.10
N ALA A 45 10.28 -0.93 -8.98
CA ALA A 45 9.17 -0.31 -8.27
C ALA A 45 8.41 0.66 -9.17
N GLN A 46 9.13 1.58 -9.83
CA GLN A 46 8.55 2.55 -10.76
C GLN A 46 7.83 1.90 -11.95
N GLY A 47 8.40 0.81 -12.49
CA GLY A 47 7.83 0.04 -13.58
C GLY A 47 6.51 -0.64 -13.20
N ILE A 48 6.43 -1.23 -12.01
CA ILE A 48 5.19 -1.82 -11.49
C ILE A 48 4.14 -0.73 -11.24
N GLU A 49 4.52 0.38 -10.58
CA GLU A 49 3.63 1.49 -10.26
C GLU A 49 3.03 2.16 -11.50
N SER A 50 3.83 2.31 -12.56
CA SER A 50 3.42 2.85 -13.85
C SER A 50 2.81 1.82 -14.79
N SER A 51 2.68 0.57 -14.35
CA SER A 51 2.07 -0.53 -15.11
C SER A 51 2.80 -0.90 -16.40
N HIS A 52 4.12 -0.79 -16.38
CA HIS A 52 4.98 -1.15 -17.49
C HIS A 52 5.00 -2.68 -17.69
N PRO A 53 4.56 -3.22 -18.84
CA PRO A 53 4.34 -4.67 -19.02
C PRO A 53 5.56 -5.54 -18.73
N ASP A 54 6.76 -5.04 -19.02
CA ASP A 54 8.02 -5.76 -18.75
C ASP A 54 8.20 -6.09 -17.26
N PHE A 55 7.81 -5.18 -16.36
CA PHE A 55 7.92 -5.36 -14.92
C PHE A 55 6.70 -6.08 -14.31
N LEU A 56 5.54 -6.03 -14.98
CA LEU A 56 4.34 -6.76 -14.54
C LEU A 56 4.40 -8.25 -14.91
N ALA A 57 4.90 -8.58 -16.09
CA ALA A 57 4.83 -9.94 -16.64
C ALA A 57 6.00 -10.35 -17.55
N GLY A 58 6.90 -9.44 -17.93
CA GLY A 58 8.02 -9.74 -18.83
C GLY A 58 9.24 -10.36 -18.13
N ARG A 59 9.35 -10.19 -16.81
CA ARG A 59 10.52 -10.60 -16.02
C ARG A 59 10.13 -11.50 -14.86
N SER A 60 11.02 -12.42 -14.52
CA SER A 60 10.97 -13.21 -13.29
C SER A 60 11.40 -12.39 -12.08
N GLY A 61 10.95 -12.76 -10.88
CA GLY A 61 11.39 -12.12 -9.64
C GLY A 61 12.92 -12.11 -9.44
N GLN A 62 13.64 -13.10 -9.95
CA GLN A 62 15.11 -13.13 -9.93
C GLN A 62 15.73 -12.04 -10.81
N GLU A 63 15.19 -11.83 -12.00
CA GLU A 63 15.65 -10.76 -12.91
C GLU A 63 15.33 -9.39 -12.31
N LEU A 64 14.15 -9.23 -11.70
CA LEU A 64 13.79 -8.02 -10.98
C LEU A 64 14.76 -7.74 -9.82
N ALA A 65 15.06 -8.76 -9.02
CA ALA A 65 16.00 -8.63 -7.91
C ALA A 65 17.40 -8.25 -8.40
N SER A 66 17.85 -8.86 -9.52
CA SER A 66 19.14 -8.55 -10.14
C SER A 66 19.22 -7.10 -10.66
N ILE A 67 18.11 -6.57 -11.17
CA ILE A 67 18.00 -5.17 -11.60
C ILE A 67 18.17 -4.22 -10.40
N ILE A 68 17.51 -4.51 -9.27
CA ILE A 68 17.52 -3.64 -8.08
C ILE A 68 18.94 -3.45 -7.52
N ILE A 69 19.75 -4.49 -7.56
CA ILE A 69 21.11 -4.52 -6.99
C ILE A 69 22.22 -4.38 -8.02
N ASP A 70 21.86 -4.17 -9.29
CA ASP A 70 22.75 -4.06 -10.46
C ASP A 70 23.82 -5.17 -10.55
N HIS A 71 23.43 -6.41 -10.20
CA HIS A 71 24.30 -7.58 -10.35
C HIS A 71 23.47 -8.87 -10.48
N PRO A 72 24.00 -9.90 -11.16
CA PRO A 72 23.26 -11.13 -11.39
C PRO A 72 23.09 -11.92 -10.10
N ILE A 73 21.84 -12.14 -9.69
CA ILE A 73 21.51 -13.13 -8.66
C ILE A 73 21.48 -14.51 -9.31
N ARG A 74 22.04 -15.51 -8.64
CA ARG A 74 21.88 -16.91 -9.02
C ARG A 74 21.09 -17.63 -7.95
N TYR A 75 20.13 -18.45 -8.36
CA TYR A 75 19.60 -19.44 -7.46
C TYR A 75 20.70 -20.42 -7.06
N PRO A 76 20.81 -20.78 -5.77
CA PRO A 76 21.63 -21.90 -5.35
C PRO A 76 21.23 -23.19 -6.09
N ASP A 77 22.19 -24.09 -6.29
CA ASP A 77 21.89 -25.42 -6.82
C ASP A 77 20.87 -26.12 -5.91
N GLY A 78 19.72 -26.50 -6.47
CA GLY A 78 18.62 -27.10 -5.71
C GLY A 78 17.76 -26.10 -4.93
N TYR A 79 17.76 -24.81 -5.28
CA TYR A 79 16.86 -23.82 -4.68
C TYR A 79 15.40 -24.27 -4.79
N VAL A 80 14.77 -24.42 -3.63
CA VAL A 80 13.33 -24.57 -3.49
C VAL A 80 12.85 -23.27 -2.88
N MET A 81 12.01 -22.54 -3.62
CA MET A 81 11.34 -21.37 -3.07
C MET A 81 10.43 -21.84 -1.94
N ILE A 82 10.75 -21.43 -0.72
CA ILE A 82 9.90 -21.64 0.46
C ILE A 82 9.21 -20.32 0.70
N ALA A 83 7.87 -20.33 0.72
CA ALA A 83 7.09 -19.16 1.07
C ALA A 83 7.25 -18.85 2.57
N GLY A 84 8.37 -18.22 2.93
CA GLY A 84 8.72 -17.77 4.27
C GLY A 84 8.28 -16.32 4.53
N PRO A 85 8.67 -15.76 5.69
CA PRO A 85 8.30 -14.40 6.10
C PRO A 85 8.65 -13.31 5.08
N GLU A 86 9.83 -13.39 4.46
CA GLU A 86 10.32 -12.41 3.50
C GLU A 86 9.51 -12.47 2.19
N TYR A 87 9.28 -13.68 1.67
CA TYR A 87 8.42 -13.89 0.51
C TYR A 87 6.99 -13.37 0.75
N TRP A 88 6.41 -13.74 1.89
CA TRP A 88 5.07 -13.28 2.27
C TRP A 88 5.01 -11.76 2.39
N THR A 89 6.05 -11.13 2.94
CA THR A 89 6.14 -9.68 3.06
C THR A 89 6.08 -9.01 1.69
N GLY A 90 6.89 -9.46 0.72
CA GLY A 90 6.83 -8.94 -0.64
C GLY A 90 5.48 -9.17 -1.32
N PHE A 91 4.89 -10.36 -1.10
CA PHE A 91 3.57 -10.73 -1.62
C PHE A 91 2.45 -9.82 -1.10
N VAL A 92 2.49 -9.46 0.19
CA VAL A 92 1.54 -8.53 0.82
C VAL A 92 1.79 -7.10 0.35
N VAL A 93 3.05 -6.65 0.29
CA VAL A 93 3.39 -5.28 -0.14
C VAL A 93 2.91 -5.00 -1.56
N ALA A 94 3.06 -5.94 -2.48
CA ALA A 94 2.51 -5.84 -3.84
C ALA A 94 0.97 -5.71 -3.84
N TYR A 95 0.28 -6.45 -2.97
CA TYR A 95 -1.17 -6.33 -2.83
C TYR A 95 -1.59 -4.97 -2.29
N LEU A 96 -0.88 -4.45 -1.27
CA LEU A 96 -1.15 -3.13 -0.69
C LEU A 96 -0.94 -2.03 -1.74
N GLN A 97 0.15 -2.10 -2.51
CA GLN A 97 0.44 -1.19 -3.63
C GLN A 97 -0.73 -1.17 -4.62
N TRP A 98 -1.18 -2.35 -5.04
CA TRP A 98 -2.28 -2.48 -5.99
C TRP A 98 -3.61 -1.99 -5.40
N LYS A 99 -3.97 -2.40 -4.19
CA LYS A 99 -5.25 -2.10 -3.54
C LYS A 99 -5.40 -0.61 -3.19
N PHE A 100 -4.34 0.01 -2.66
CA PHE A 100 -4.38 1.42 -2.23
C PHE A 100 -3.87 2.41 -3.29
N PHE A 101 -3.32 1.91 -4.40
CA PHE A 101 -2.71 2.71 -5.46
C PHE A 101 -1.74 3.76 -4.88
N ARG A 102 -0.81 3.26 -4.06
CA ARG A 102 0.24 4.04 -3.40
C ARG A 102 1.61 3.55 -3.85
N PRO A 103 2.60 4.45 -4.01
CA PRO A 103 3.97 4.03 -4.28
C PRO A 103 4.52 3.13 -3.18
N PHE A 104 5.41 2.21 -3.53
CA PHE A 104 6.10 1.34 -2.58
C PHE A 104 6.88 2.15 -1.54
N SER A 105 7.48 3.28 -1.93
CA SER A 105 8.17 4.20 -1.02
C SER A 105 7.26 4.67 0.13
N ILE A 106 6.04 5.10 -0.18
CA ILE A 106 5.06 5.53 0.83
C ILE A 106 4.60 4.35 1.69
N ILE A 107 4.43 3.17 1.12
CA ILE A 107 4.02 1.98 1.86
C ILE A 107 5.09 1.59 2.87
N LEU A 108 6.34 1.48 2.43
CA LEU A 108 7.46 1.05 3.27
C LEU A 108 7.91 2.14 4.26
N GLU A 109 7.69 3.42 3.96
CA GLU A 109 7.88 4.50 4.93
C GLU A 109 6.89 4.39 6.10
N ARG A 110 5.61 4.13 5.80
CA ARG A 110 4.54 4.12 6.81
C ARG A 110 4.34 2.79 7.50
N TYR A 111 4.70 1.71 6.83
CA TYR A 111 4.62 0.34 7.33
C TYR A 111 5.90 -0.42 6.93
N PRO A 112 6.99 -0.22 7.68
CA PRO A 112 8.32 -0.76 7.34
C PRO A 112 8.35 -2.28 7.23
N VAL A 113 9.37 -2.78 6.51
CA VAL A 113 9.61 -4.21 6.31
C VAL A 113 9.68 -4.97 7.64
N SER A 114 10.36 -4.42 8.67
CA SER A 114 10.40 -4.99 10.03
C SER A 114 9.02 -5.29 10.59
N MET A 115 8.10 -4.31 10.51
CA MET A 115 6.74 -4.49 11.00
C MET A 115 5.99 -5.57 10.22
N LEU A 116 6.19 -5.67 8.90
CA LEU A 116 5.58 -6.72 8.11
C LEU A 116 6.12 -8.10 8.52
N LEU A 117 7.44 -8.26 8.64
CA LEU A 117 8.06 -9.50 9.09
C LEU A 117 7.53 -9.92 10.47
N ASP A 118 7.43 -8.99 11.42
CA ASP A 118 6.89 -9.24 12.77
C ASP A 118 5.43 -9.72 12.75
N ASN A 119 4.64 -9.32 11.75
CA ASN A 119 3.25 -9.76 11.62
C ASN A 119 3.09 -11.14 11.03
N TYR A 120 4.14 -11.72 10.42
CA TYR A 120 4.04 -12.95 9.64
C TYR A 120 3.33 -14.05 10.42
N GLU A 121 3.80 -14.40 11.61
CA GLU A 121 3.24 -15.50 12.43
C GLU A 121 1.74 -15.31 12.72
N ARG A 122 1.30 -14.05 12.89
CA ARG A 122 -0.10 -13.72 13.18
C ARG A 122 -0.98 -13.68 11.93
N LEU A 123 -0.45 -13.15 10.82
CA LEU A 123 -1.26 -12.77 9.65
C LEU A 123 -1.12 -13.71 8.45
N HIS A 124 -0.10 -14.56 8.34
CA HIS A 124 0.17 -15.32 7.12
C HIS A 124 -0.94 -16.28 6.69
N SER A 125 -1.80 -16.71 7.62
CA SER A 125 -2.97 -17.56 7.36
C SER A 125 -4.28 -16.77 7.13
N SER A 126 -4.24 -15.44 7.24
CA SER A 126 -5.39 -14.56 7.03
C SER A 126 -5.60 -14.23 5.55
N SER A 127 -6.79 -13.75 5.19
CA SER A 127 -7.04 -13.26 3.84
C SER A 127 -6.29 -11.95 3.57
N LEU A 128 -5.88 -11.73 2.32
CA LEU A 128 -5.24 -10.47 1.90
C LEU A 128 -6.12 -9.25 2.15
N ASP A 129 -7.45 -9.38 2.00
CA ASP A 129 -8.38 -8.30 2.28
C ASP A 129 -8.34 -7.88 3.75
N TYR A 130 -8.33 -8.84 4.68
CA TYR A 130 -8.23 -8.56 6.10
C TYR A 130 -6.90 -7.89 6.46
N ILE A 131 -5.79 -8.42 5.93
CA ILE A 131 -4.46 -7.84 6.12
C ILE A 131 -4.43 -6.40 5.60
N ALA A 132 -4.97 -6.16 4.41
CA ALA A 132 -5.01 -4.84 3.82
C ALA A 132 -5.94 -3.88 4.56
N ASP A 133 -7.05 -4.34 5.13
CA ASP A 133 -7.91 -3.51 5.96
C ASP A 133 -7.21 -3.09 7.26
N GLU A 134 -6.39 -3.98 7.83
CA GLU A 134 -5.59 -3.68 9.03
C GLU A 134 -4.47 -2.67 8.74
N ILE A 135 -3.64 -2.96 7.72
CA ILE A 135 -2.47 -2.13 7.35
C ILE A 135 -2.90 -0.84 6.63
N GLY A 136 -3.99 -0.89 5.87
CA GLY A 136 -4.51 0.24 5.10
C GLY A 136 -4.79 1.48 5.92
N THR A 137 -5.05 1.32 7.22
CA THR A 137 -5.23 2.44 8.16
C THR A 137 -4.01 3.37 8.26
N TYR A 138 -2.81 2.87 7.96
CA TYR A 138 -1.56 3.61 7.90
C TYR A 138 -1.31 4.21 6.50
N LEU A 139 -1.76 3.53 5.44
CA LEU A 139 -1.45 3.84 4.03
C LEU A 139 -2.40 4.86 3.41
N VAL A 140 -3.63 4.90 3.91
CA VAL A 140 -4.54 6.00 3.62
C VAL A 140 -3.96 7.21 4.34
N GLU A 141 -3.43 8.18 3.58
CA GLU A 141 -3.22 9.53 4.10
C GLU A 141 -4.43 9.92 4.93
N ASP A 142 -4.21 10.48 6.12
CA ASP A 142 -5.33 11.11 6.80
C ASP A 142 -5.84 12.16 5.82
N ASN A 143 -6.92 11.83 5.10
CA ASN A 143 -7.52 12.76 4.17
C ASN A 143 -7.79 14.04 4.99
N ILE A 144 -7.85 15.18 4.33
CA ILE A 144 -8.00 16.46 5.04
C ILE A 144 -9.15 16.42 6.07
N ILE A 145 -10.18 15.60 5.83
CA ILE A 145 -11.25 15.27 6.77
C ILE A 145 -10.71 14.65 8.06
N LYS A 146 -10.03 13.50 8.00
CA LYS A 146 -9.48 12.78 9.16
C LYS A 146 -8.40 13.60 9.88
N THR A 147 -7.52 14.28 9.11
CA THR A 147 -6.48 15.15 9.67
C THR A 147 -7.10 16.28 10.48
N ARG A 148 -8.02 17.06 9.87
CA ARG A 148 -8.65 18.20 10.54
C ARG A 148 -9.58 17.78 11.66
N ARG A 149 -10.31 16.67 11.50
CA ARG A 149 -11.15 16.11 12.57
C ARG A 149 -10.33 15.86 13.83
N LYS A 150 -9.19 15.18 13.70
CA LYS A 150 -8.29 14.89 14.83
C LYS A 150 -7.69 16.19 15.40
N ALA A 151 -7.27 17.13 14.55
CA ALA A 151 -6.74 18.42 15.00
C ALA A 151 -7.77 19.24 15.80
N LEU A 152 -9.06 19.11 15.48
CA LEU A 152 -10.17 19.73 16.21
C LEU A 152 -10.61 18.92 17.44
N GLY A 153 -10.06 17.72 17.66
CA GLY A 153 -10.41 16.85 18.79
C GLY A 153 -11.74 16.11 18.64
N TYR A 154 -12.32 16.05 17.43
CA TYR A 154 -13.62 15.41 17.21
C TYR A 154 -13.50 13.90 17.04
N THR A 155 -14.47 13.16 17.58
CA THR A 155 -14.73 11.77 17.23
C THR A 155 -15.40 11.66 15.85
N GLN A 156 -15.37 10.47 15.24
CA GLN A 156 -16.08 10.22 13.98
C GLN A 156 -17.60 10.42 14.12
N SER A 157 -18.17 10.08 15.27
CA SER A 157 -19.60 10.28 15.51
C SER A 157 -19.97 11.76 15.60
N GLU A 158 -19.14 12.57 16.26
CA GLU A 158 -19.36 14.02 16.38
C GLU A 158 -19.28 14.71 15.02
N LEU A 159 -18.22 14.44 14.24
CA LEU A 159 -18.11 15.03 12.90
C LEU A 159 -19.25 14.59 11.98
N ALA A 160 -19.66 13.31 12.04
CA ALA A 160 -20.79 12.82 11.26
C ALA A 160 -22.10 13.55 11.63
N GLY A 161 -22.30 13.83 12.92
CA GLY A 161 -23.40 14.65 13.42
C GLY A 161 -23.34 16.09 12.91
N PHE A 162 -22.19 16.75 13.03
CA PHE A 162 -22.00 18.13 12.57
C PHE A 162 -22.18 18.28 11.05
N ALA A 163 -21.71 17.30 10.29
CA ALA A 163 -21.79 17.30 8.83
C ALA A 163 -23.12 16.71 8.30
N ASN A 164 -24.04 16.35 9.18
CA ASN A 164 -25.35 15.74 8.88
C ASN A 164 -25.24 14.53 7.94
N MET A 165 -24.41 13.56 8.29
CA MET A 165 -24.20 12.34 7.50
C MET A 165 -24.14 11.08 8.33
N ASN A 166 -24.29 9.93 7.67
CA ASN A 166 -24.12 8.63 8.32
C ASN A 166 -22.63 8.40 8.69
N ILE A 167 -22.37 7.90 9.89
CA ILE A 167 -21.00 7.57 10.34
C ILE A 167 -20.27 6.58 9.42
N ARG A 168 -20.99 5.66 8.78
CA ARG A 168 -20.40 4.73 7.78
C ARG A 168 -19.94 5.48 6.54
N THR A 169 -20.69 6.49 6.10
CA THR A 169 -20.31 7.36 4.98
C THR A 169 -19.09 8.18 5.33
N LEU A 170 -19.05 8.80 6.52
CA LEU A 170 -17.86 9.52 6.98
C LEU A 170 -16.62 8.62 7.02
N ARG A 171 -16.75 7.40 7.59
CA ARG A 171 -15.66 6.41 7.60
C ARG A 171 -15.21 6.05 6.19
N GLY A 172 -16.15 5.85 5.27
CA GLY A 172 -15.84 5.59 3.88
C GLY A 172 -15.02 6.70 3.23
N TYR A 173 -15.32 7.97 3.52
CA TYR A 173 -14.49 9.09 3.06
C TYR A 173 -13.11 9.09 3.75
N GLU A 174 -13.06 8.99 5.09
CA GLU A 174 -11.80 8.99 5.87
C GLU A 174 -10.85 7.82 5.53
N GLN A 175 -11.39 6.72 5.02
CA GLN A 175 -10.64 5.52 4.62
C GLN A 175 -10.36 5.49 3.11
N GLY A 176 -10.77 6.51 2.35
CA GLY A 176 -10.61 6.55 0.89
C GLY A 176 -11.46 5.53 0.11
N ALA A 177 -12.31 4.76 0.80
CA ALA A 177 -13.23 3.81 0.18
C ALA A 177 -14.34 4.51 -0.62
N LEU A 178 -14.69 5.75 -0.25
CA LEU A 178 -15.59 6.63 -0.99
C LEU A 178 -14.84 7.82 -1.56
N ASP A 179 -15.09 8.12 -2.83
CA ASP A 179 -14.55 9.30 -3.50
C ASP A 179 -15.30 10.55 -3.04
N ILE A 180 -14.63 11.39 -2.25
CA ILE A 180 -15.19 12.65 -1.76
C ILE A 180 -15.54 13.61 -2.92
N GLY A 181 -14.85 13.51 -4.07
CA GLY A 181 -15.16 14.31 -5.27
C GLY A 181 -16.50 13.96 -5.92
N LYS A 182 -17.12 12.84 -5.52
CA LYS A 182 -18.46 12.42 -5.96
C LYS A 182 -19.53 12.66 -4.90
N ALA A 183 -19.18 13.26 -3.76
CA ALA A 183 -20.16 13.61 -2.74
C ALA A 183 -21.12 14.70 -3.25
N ALA A 184 -22.35 14.72 -2.73
CA ALA A 184 -23.29 15.79 -3.02
C ALA A 184 -22.75 17.13 -2.52
N GLY A 185 -23.11 18.23 -3.20
CA GLY A 185 -22.65 19.57 -2.86
C GLY A 185 -22.93 19.96 -1.39
N ASP A 186 -24.10 19.60 -0.87
CA ASP A 186 -24.47 19.85 0.53
C ASP A 186 -23.55 19.09 1.51
N THR A 187 -23.16 17.86 1.17
CA THR A 187 -22.23 17.06 1.97
C THR A 187 -20.85 17.71 2.02
N LEU A 188 -20.34 18.18 0.88
CA LEU A 188 -19.07 18.89 0.80
C LEU A 188 -19.10 20.20 1.59
N TYR A 189 -20.18 20.96 1.45
CA TYR A 189 -20.36 22.21 2.17
C TYR A 189 -20.38 21.98 3.70
N ASN A 190 -21.18 21.04 4.19
CA ASN A 190 -21.29 20.75 5.62
C ASN A 190 -19.97 20.23 6.22
N LEU A 191 -19.25 19.37 5.51
CA LEU A 191 -17.91 18.93 5.92
C LEU A 191 -16.95 20.11 5.99
N SER A 192 -16.91 20.96 4.96
CA SER A 192 -15.97 22.08 4.88
C SER A 192 -16.15 23.06 6.04
N ARG A 193 -17.41 23.35 6.39
CA ARG A 193 -17.80 24.19 7.54
C ARG A 193 -17.44 23.55 8.86
N SER A 194 -17.73 22.26 9.04
CA SER A 194 -17.43 21.53 10.28
C SER A 194 -15.92 21.40 10.53
N LEU A 195 -15.11 21.36 9.47
CA LEU A 195 -13.66 21.17 9.53
C LEU A 195 -12.85 22.47 9.41
N GLY A 196 -13.52 23.61 9.23
CA GLY A 196 -12.88 24.90 9.04
C GLY A 196 -11.94 24.94 7.83
N CYS A 197 -12.37 24.38 6.71
CA CYS A 197 -11.61 24.35 5.45
C CYS A 197 -12.48 24.74 4.26
N SER A 198 -11.84 24.96 3.10
CA SER A 198 -12.57 25.17 1.85
C SER A 198 -12.99 23.83 1.22
N ILE A 199 -13.98 23.85 0.32
CA ILE A 199 -14.37 22.63 -0.42
C ILE A 199 -13.21 22.20 -1.32
N GLU A 200 -12.46 23.15 -1.87
CA GLU A 200 -11.25 22.91 -2.64
C GLU A 200 -10.22 22.12 -1.83
N ASP A 201 -10.05 22.44 -0.54
CA ASP A 201 -9.18 21.66 0.34
C ASP A 201 -9.66 20.23 0.52
N LEU A 202 -10.99 20.00 0.62
CA LEU A 202 -11.59 18.66 0.67
C LEU A 202 -11.32 17.82 -0.58
N LEU A 203 -11.11 18.47 -1.72
CA LEU A 203 -10.92 17.84 -3.02
C LEU A 203 -9.45 17.71 -3.42
N LYS A 204 -8.52 18.32 -2.67
CA LYS A 204 -7.07 18.16 -2.89
C LYS A 204 -6.67 16.71 -2.61
N ARG A 205 -6.00 16.12 -3.60
CA ARG A 205 -5.43 14.77 -3.54
C ARG A 205 -3.97 14.82 -3.20
#